data_AF-W9B7S1-F1
#
_entry.id   AF-W9B7S1-F1
#
_cell.length_a   1.000
_cell.length_b   1.000
_cell.length_c   1.000
_cell.angle_alpha   90.00
_cell.angle_beta   90.00
_cell.angle_gamma   90.00
#
_symmetry.space_group_name_H-M   'P 1'
#
loop_
_entity.id
_entity.type
_entity.pdbx_description
1 polymer ?
#
loop_
_entity_poly.entity_id
_entity_poly.type
_entity_poly.pdbx_seq_one_letter_code
_entity_poly.pdbx_strand_id
1 'polypeptide(L)'
;MTMIRAPRRRWYRSVAAVAAVTFGVAGLVVTALVVIGRSGAPQDTGHITRSERTAFVQWWSSTYGEVTALQNALDAAQRSVHRGDRPGLTAACQRMHDIAAVELVAHLPAPQPDLSAELEAAVTDAHAAAHMCLSVLEQTQNSYDAEFVSDVDQADRQLKAAVADANKYLAGESTGSAGQ
;
A
#
# COMPACT_ATOMS: atom_id res chain seq x y z
N MET A 1 80.55 5.78 20.93
CA MET A 1 80.56 6.96 20.06
C MET A 1 79.17 7.20 19.50
N THR A 2 78.73 8.44 19.60
CA THR A 2 77.37 8.98 19.37
C THR A 2 77.27 9.56 17.96
N MET A 3 76.11 9.45 17.28
CA MET A 3 75.34 10.51 16.58
C MET A 3 74.43 9.94 15.45
N ILE A 4 73.10 9.96 15.58
CA ILE A 4 72.08 10.97 15.13
C ILE A 4 71.63 10.76 13.65
N ARG A 5 70.44 10.16 13.38
CA ARG A 5 69.09 10.73 13.07
C ARG A 5 69.00 11.32 11.64
N ALA A 6 67.96 11.20 10.81
CA ALA A 6 66.51 10.91 10.88
C ALA A 6 66.06 10.45 9.43
N PRO A 7 64.77 10.37 8.99
CA PRO A 7 63.51 10.78 9.61
C PRO A 7 62.34 9.76 9.45
N ARG A 8 61.26 9.94 10.22
CA ARG A 8 59.84 9.70 9.82
C ARG A 8 58.91 9.85 11.03
N ARG A 9 59.06 10.95 11.77
CA ARG A 9 58.30 11.23 13.00
C ARG A 9 57.04 12.07 12.76
N ARG A 10 56.50 12.13 11.53
CA ARG A 10 55.39 13.04 11.18
C ARG A 10 54.14 12.38 10.60
N TRP A 11 54.10 11.06 10.43
CA TRP A 11 52.98 10.38 9.76
C TRP A 11 52.03 9.61 10.69
N TYR A 12 52.51 9.17 11.86
CA TYR A 12 51.70 8.34 12.78
C TYR A 12 50.76 9.14 13.70
N ARG A 13 50.83 10.47 13.69
CA ARG A 13 49.98 11.31 14.56
C ARG A 13 48.64 11.73 13.93
N SER A 14 48.47 11.51 12.63
CA SER A 14 47.25 11.89 11.91
C SER A 14 46.20 10.77 11.85
N VAL A 15 46.58 9.52 12.14
CA VAL A 15 45.65 8.37 12.11
C VAL A 15 44.91 8.19 13.44
N ALA A 16 45.53 8.58 14.56
CA ALA A 16 44.93 8.43 15.89
C ALA A 16 43.81 9.46 16.18
N ALA A 17 43.72 10.57 15.43
CA ALA A 17 42.70 11.59 15.65
C ALA A 17 41.41 11.36 14.83
N VAL A 18 41.44 10.52 13.78
CA VAL A 18 40.26 10.24 12.95
C VAL A 18 39.46 9.03 13.48
N ALA A 19 40.11 8.10 14.18
CA ALA A 19 39.45 6.92 14.75
C ALA A 19 38.65 7.19 16.05
N ALA A 20 38.86 8.33 16.72
CA ALA A 20 38.16 8.65 17.97
C ALA A 20 36.79 9.34 17.76
N VAL A 21 36.52 9.87 16.55
CA VAL A 21 35.25 10.56 16.25
C VAL A 21 34.20 9.61 15.65
N THR A 22 34.61 8.52 15.00
CA THR A 22 33.68 7.55 14.40
C THR A 22 33.08 6.55 15.40
N PHE A 23 33.78 6.21 16.48
CA PHE A 23 33.25 5.30 17.51
C PHE A 23 32.35 5.98 18.57
N GLY A 24 32.41 7.32 18.70
CA GLY A 24 31.56 8.06 19.66
C GLY A 24 30.10 8.21 19.21
N VAL A 25 29.83 8.18 17.90
CA VAL A 25 28.46 8.29 17.36
C VAL A 25 27.81 6.91 17.17
N ALA A 26 28.59 5.86 16.86
CA ALA A 26 28.05 4.51 16.69
C ALA A 26 27.64 3.84 18.03
N GLY A 27 28.32 4.16 19.15
CA GLY A 27 27.96 3.61 20.47
C GLY A 27 26.64 4.15 21.04
N LEU A 28 26.25 5.35 20.65
CA LEU A 28 25.02 6.01 21.13
C LEU A 28 23.78 5.63 20.29
N VAL A 29 23.97 5.21 19.03
CA VAL A 29 22.87 4.67 18.21
C VAL A 29 22.54 3.22 18.58
N VAL A 30 23.53 2.41 19.01
CA VAL A 30 23.28 1.00 19.36
C VAL A 30 22.63 0.83 20.74
N THR A 31 22.84 1.76 21.68
CA THR A 31 22.15 1.70 22.99
C THR A 31 20.69 2.15 22.94
N ALA A 32 20.29 2.93 21.92
CA ALA A 32 18.88 3.22 21.67
C ALA A 32 18.11 2.03 21.07
N LEU A 33 18.80 1.04 20.47
CA LEU A 33 18.16 -0.11 19.82
C LEU A 33 17.92 -1.32 20.74
N VAL A 34 18.46 -1.33 21.97
CA VAL A 34 18.37 -2.50 22.87
C VAL A 34 17.33 -2.32 24.00
N VAL A 35 16.75 -1.12 24.17
CA VAL A 35 15.75 -0.85 25.23
C VAL A 35 14.30 -0.86 24.73
N ILE A 36 14.05 -0.88 23.42
CA ILE A 36 12.69 -0.93 22.86
C ILE A 36 12.15 -2.39 22.78
N GLY A 37 13.01 -3.40 22.93
CA GLY A 37 12.64 -4.81 22.78
C GLY A 37 12.06 -5.52 24.01
N ARG A 38 11.72 -4.82 25.11
CA ARG A 38 11.26 -5.46 26.36
C ARG A 38 9.96 -4.89 26.96
N SER A 39 9.12 -4.33 26.11
CA SER A 39 7.74 -3.94 26.48
C SER A 39 6.72 -4.47 25.46
N GLY A 40 6.96 -5.65 24.91
CA GLY A 40 5.92 -6.40 24.21
C GLY A 40 4.97 -6.95 25.26
N ALA A 41 3.85 -6.26 25.47
CA ALA A 41 2.68 -6.79 26.14
C ALA A 41 2.34 -8.19 25.59
N PRO A 42 1.63 -9.05 26.34
CA PRO A 42 1.14 -10.32 25.81
C PRO A 42 0.52 -10.06 24.45
N GLN A 43 1.00 -10.76 23.41
CA GLN A 43 0.34 -10.74 22.11
C GLN A 43 -1.08 -11.20 22.35
N ASP A 44 -2.02 -10.25 22.32
CA ASP A 44 -3.43 -10.53 22.47
C ASP A 44 -3.81 -11.39 21.27
N THR A 45 -4.04 -12.66 21.54
CA THR A 45 -4.29 -13.69 20.54
C THR A 45 -5.65 -13.43 19.90
N GLY A 46 -5.65 -12.65 18.82
CA GLY A 46 -6.59 -12.77 17.73
C GLY A 46 -8.07 -12.55 18.05
N HIS A 47 -8.40 -11.70 19.04
CA HIS A 47 -9.78 -11.27 19.24
C HIS A 47 -9.96 -9.78 19.01
N ILE A 48 -10.79 -9.45 18.02
CA ILE A 48 -11.21 -8.08 17.71
C ILE A 48 -12.07 -7.57 18.87
N THR A 49 -11.71 -6.42 19.43
CA THR A 49 -12.48 -5.81 20.50
C THR A 49 -13.89 -5.45 20.01
N ARG A 50 -14.86 -5.38 20.94
CA ARG A 50 -16.22 -4.97 20.59
C ARG A 50 -16.26 -3.57 19.95
N SER A 51 -15.44 -2.64 20.43
CA SER A 51 -15.32 -1.29 19.89
C SER A 51 -14.80 -1.28 18.45
N GLU A 52 -13.76 -2.06 18.15
CA GLU A 52 -13.21 -2.18 16.79
C GLU A 52 -14.22 -2.81 15.84
N ARG A 53 -14.94 -3.85 16.28
CA ARG A 53 -16.01 -4.46 15.46
C ARG A 53 -17.13 -3.47 15.17
N THR A 54 -17.57 -2.70 16.16
CA THR A 54 -18.62 -1.69 15.97
C THR A 54 -18.17 -0.60 14.99
N ALA A 55 -16.95 -0.09 15.14
CA ALA A 55 -16.39 0.89 14.23
C ALA A 55 -16.29 0.34 12.78
N PHE A 56 -15.85 -0.91 12.66
CA PHE A 56 -15.77 -1.61 11.38
C PHE A 56 -17.14 -1.77 10.71
N VAL A 57 -18.13 -2.29 11.45
CA VAL A 57 -19.49 -2.49 10.92
C VAL A 57 -20.11 -1.17 10.47
N GLN A 58 -19.94 -0.11 11.25
CA GLN A 58 -20.44 1.22 10.90
C GLN A 58 -19.77 1.74 9.62
N TRP A 59 -18.44 1.67 9.54
CA TRP A 59 -17.70 2.11 8.36
C TRP A 59 -18.07 1.27 7.11
N TRP A 60 -18.10 -0.06 7.23
CA TRP A 60 -18.45 -0.94 6.11
C TRP A 60 -19.86 -0.65 5.59
N SER A 61 -20.81 -0.37 6.48
CA SER A 61 -22.17 -0.03 6.08
C SER A 61 -22.27 1.26 5.24
N SER A 62 -21.34 2.21 5.43
CA SER A 62 -21.28 3.45 4.64
C SER A 62 -20.44 3.34 3.36
N THR A 63 -19.58 2.33 3.26
CA THR A 63 -18.59 2.22 2.17
C THR A 63 -18.89 1.06 1.21
N TYR A 64 -19.65 0.06 1.64
CA TYR A 64 -19.97 -1.13 0.82
C TYR A 64 -20.63 -0.79 -0.52
N GLY A 65 -21.43 0.28 -0.57
CA GLY A 65 -22.02 0.78 -1.81
C GLY A 65 -20.97 1.13 -2.85
N GLU A 66 -19.93 1.87 -2.45
CA GLU A 66 -18.86 2.31 -3.35
C GLU A 66 -17.92 1.16 -3.74
N VAL A 67 -17.63 0.25 -2.83
CA VAL A 67 -16.91 -1.01 -3.14
C VAL A 67 -17.65 -1.80 -4.21
N THR A 68 -18.97 -1.96 -4.06
CA THR A 68 -19.80 -2.68 -5.04
C THR A 68 -19.88 -1.92 -6.37
N ALA A 69 -19.95 -0.60 -6.32
CA ALA A 69 -19.96 0.24 -7.52
C ALA A 69 -18.65 0.08 -8.31
N LEU A 70 -17.51 0.03 -7.64
CA LEU A 70 -16.21 -0.16 -8.28
C LEU A 70 -16.13 -1.54 -8.95
N GLN A 71 -16.55 -2.59 -8.25
CA GLN A 71 -16.60 -3.95 -8.79
C GLN A 71 -17.45 -4.01 -10.07
N ASN A 72 -18.63 -3.39 -10.04
CA ASN A 72 -19.52 -3.36 -11.20
C ASN A 72 -18.92 -2.62 -12.40
N ALA A 73 -18.17 -1.53 -12.14
CA ALA A 73 -17.51 -0.75 -13.17
C ALA A 73 -16.35 -1.52 -13.81
N LEU A 74 -15.53 -2.21 -13.00
CA LEU A 74 -14.46 -3.11 -13.47
C LEU A 74 -15.03 -4.22 -14.36
N ASP A 75 -16.06 -4.93 -13.88
CA ASP A 75 -16.72 -5.98 -14.64
C ASP A 75 -17.34 -5.45 -15.96
N ALA A 76 -17.93 -4.24 -15.91
CA ALA A 76 -18.50 -3.61 -17.10
C ALA A 76 -17.43 -3.25 -18.13
N ALA A 77 -16.25 -2.80 -17.67
CA ALA A 77 -15.12 -2.49 -18.52
C ALA A 77 -14.59 -3.76 -19.21
N GLN A 78 -14.33 -4.84 -18.46
CA GLN A 78 -13.91 -6.14 -19.01
C GLN A 78 -14.91 -6.66 -20.05
N ARG A 79 -16.20 -6.69 -19.69
CA ARG A 79 -17.26 -7.14 -20.59
C ARG A 79 -17.34 -6.29 -21.87
N SER A 80 -17.14 -4.98 -21.76
CA SER A 80 -17.21 -4.08 -22.91
C SER A 80 -16.02 -4.27 -23.85
N VAL A 81 -14.82 -4.48 -23.32
CA VAL A 81 -13.64 -4.89 -24.11
C VAL A 81 -13.93 -6.20 -24.86
N HIS A 82 -14.41 -7.23 -24.16
CA HIS A 82 -14.69 -8.53 -24.78
C HIS A 82 -15.73 -8.46 -25.91
N ARG A 83 -16.70 -7.54 -25.82
CA ARG A 83 -17.74 -7.36 -26.85
C ARG A 83 -17.37 -6.35 -27.93
N GLY A 84 -16.26 -5.62 -27.81
CA GLY A 84 -15.95 -4.47 -28.68
C GLY A 84 -16.95 -3.32 -28.52
N ASP A 85 -17.60 -3.22 -27.35
CA ASP A 85 -18.63 -2.25 -27.02
C ASP A 85 -18.00 -0.91 -26.58
N ARG A 86 -17.67 -0.05 -27.55
CA ARG A 86 -16.99 1.22 -27.27
C ARG A 86 -17.80 2.16 -26.35
N PRO A 87 -19.11 2.41 -26.56
CA PRO A 87 -19.88 3.25 -25.65
C PRO A 87 -19.96 2.67 -24.24
N GLY A 88 -20.14 1.35 -24.12
CA GLY A 88 -20.12 0.66 -22.83
C GLY A 88 -18.77 0.80 -22.13
N LEU A 89 -17.67 0.68 -22.87
CA LEU A 89 -16.32 0.86 -22.34
C LEU A 89 -16.10 2.29 -21.84
N THR A 90 -16.50 3.31 -22.62
CA THR A 90 -16.40 4.72 -22.21
C THR A 90 -17.14 4.98 -20.89
N ALA A 91 -18.39 4.52 -20.79
CA ALA A 91 -19.19 4.71 -19.58
C ALA A 91 -18.58 3.97 -18.38
N ALA A 92 -18.07 2.76 -18.57
CA ALA A 92 -17.39 2.00 -17.53
C ALA A 92 -16.12 2.71 -17.04
N CYS A 93 -15.29 3.22 -17.95
CA CYS A 93 -14.06 3.93 -17.60
C CYS A 93 -14.32 5.25 -16.87
N GLN A 94 -15.33 6.01 -17.27
CA GLN A 94 -15.77 7.20 -16.52
C GLN A 94 -16.22 6.84 -15.11
N ARG A 95 -17.03 5.78 -14.97
CA ARG A 95 -17.50 5.34 -13.66
C ARG A 95 -16.35 4.86 -12.77
N MET A 96 -15.40 4.08 -13.31
CA MET A 96 -14.19 3.68 -12.58
C MET A 96 -13.40 4.91 -12.12
N HIS A 97 -13.18 5.89 -13.00
CA HIS A 97 -12.49 7.13 -12.67
C HIS A 97 -13.15 7.84 -11.49
N ASP A 98 -14.45 8.09 -11.55
CA ASP A 98 -15.15 8.89 -10.55
C ASP A 98 -15.17 8.20 -9.18
N ILE A 99 -15.41 6.88 -9.16
CA ILE A 99 -15.39 6.11 -7.92
C ILE A 99 -13.98 6.12 -7.31
N ALA A 100 -12.96 5.84 -8.13
CA ALA A 100 -11.59 5.73 -7.67
C ALA A 100 -10.97 7.09 -7.30
N ALA A 101 -11.34 8.17 -7.97
CA ALA A 101 -10.79 9.49 -7.68
C ALA A 101 -11.47 10.18 -6.48
N VAL A 102 -12.75 9.88 -6.25
CA VAL A 102 -13.59 10.65 -5.32
C VAL A 102 -14.32 9.75 -4.34
N GLU A 103 -15.18 8.87 -4.83
CA GLU A 103 -16.21 8.24 -3.98
C GLU A 103 -15.59 7.27 -2.97
N LEU A 104 -14.80 6.30 -3.42
CA LEU A 104 -14.21 5.29 -2.53
C LEU A 104 -13.04 5.85 -1.70
N VAL A 105 -12.24 6.76 -2.27
CA VAL A 105 -11.13 7.42 -1.56
C VAL A 105 -11.62 8.27 -0.38
N ALA A 106 -12.80 8.87 -0.49
CA ALA A 106 -13.38 9.64 0.61
C ALA A 106 -13.64 8.81 1.88
N HIS A 107 -13.66 7.48 1.76
CA HIS A 107 -13.85 6.56 2.88
C HIS A 107 -12.55 5.94 3.39
N LEU A 108 -11.40 6.27 2.80
CA LEU A 108 -10.09 5.75 3.20
C LEU A 108 -9.39 6.69 4.21
N PRO A 109 -8.55 6.16 5.12
CA PRO A 109 -8.24 4.73 5.32
C PRO A 109 -9.40 3.96 5.98
N ALA A 110 -9.45 2.65 5.73
CA ALA A 110 -10.37 1.76 6.44
C ALA A 110 -9.91 1.56 7.90
N PRO A 111 -10.82 1.18 8.83
CA PRO A 111 -10.45 0.88 10.21
C PRO A 111 -9.42 -0.25 10.37
N GLN A 112 -9.28 -1.10 9.35
CA GLN A 112 -8.36 -2.23 9.34
C GLN A 112 -7.22 -1.96 8.33
N PRO A 113 -5.94 -2.10 8.74
CA PRO A 113 -4.80 -1.76 7.89
C PRO A 113 -4.75 -2.59 6.60
N ASP A 114 -4.92 -3.91 6.71
CA ASP A 114 -4.87 -4.82 5.55
C ASP A 114 -5.97 -4.47 4.54
N LEU A 115 -7.18 -4.18 5.04
CA LEU A 115 -8.28 -3.74 4.19
C LEU A 115 -8.00 -2.38 3.53
N SER A 116 -7.34 -1.46 4.24
CA SER A 116 -6.95 -0.16 3.67
C SER A 116 -5.97 -0.37 2.52
N ALA A 117 -4.96 -1.22 2.71
CA ALA A 117 -3.96 -1.49 1.68
C ALA A 117 -4.58 -2.09 0.41
N GLU A 118 -5.48 -3.07 0.57
CA GLU A 118 -6.16 -3.68 -0.58
C GLU A 118 -7.09 -2.70 -1.30
N LEU A 119 -7.85 -1.88 -0.58
CA LEU A 119 -8.72 -0.88 -1.20
C LEU A 119 -7.93 0.26 -1.85
N GLU A 120 -6.84 0.71 -1.25
CA GLU A 120 -5.94 1.71 -1.84
C GLU A 120 -5.29 1.19 -3.13
N ALA A 121 -4.85 -0.07 -3.14
CA ALA A 121 -4.32 -0.71 -4.33
C ALA A 121 -5.40 -0.82 -5.42
N ALA A 122 -6.59 -1.31 -5.08
CA ALA A 122 -7.71 -1.44 -6.02
C ALA A 122 -8.09 -0.10 -6.65
N VAL A 123 -8.19 0.95 -5.85
CA VAL A 123 -8.48 2.32 -6.30
C VAL A 123 -7.38 2.84 -7.22
N THR A 124 -6.11 2.65 -6.84
CA THR A 124 -4.96 3.14 -7.62
C THR A 124 -4.96 2.52 -9.00
N ASP A 125 -5.11 1.20 -9.08
CA ASP A 125 -5.12 0.46 -10.33
C ASP A 125 -6.36 0.82 -11.18
N ALA A 126 -7.54 0.93 -10.57
CA ALA A 126 -8.75 1.32 -11.28
C ALA A 126 -8.68 2.75 -11.83
N HIS A 127 -8.09 3.69 -11.08
CA HIS A 127 -7.91 5.06 -11.51
C HIS A 127 -6.91 5.16 -12.68
N ALA A 128 -5.79 4.42 -12.60
CA ALA A 128 -4.82 4.31 -13.68
C ALA A 128 -5.48 3.74 -14.96
N ALA A 129 -6.17 2.61 -14.84
CA ALA A 129 -6.88 1.98 -15.95
C ALA A 129 -7.89 2.94 -16.60
N ALA A 130 -8.64 3.68 -15.79
CA ALA A 130 -9.62 4.64 -16.30
C ALA A 130 -8.96 5.74 -17.15
N HIS A 131 -7.81 6.28 -16.71
CA HIS A 131 -7.07 7.26 -17.50
C HIS A 131 -6.54 6.68 -18.82
N MET A 132 -6.02 5.46 -18.83
CA MET A 132 -5.57 4.81 -20.07
C MET A 132 -6.72 4.62 -21.07
N CYS A 133 -7.85 4.12 -20.59
CA CYS A 133 -9.02 3.91 -21.43
C CYS A 133 -9.56 5.23 -22.02
N LEU A 134 -9.67 6.28 -21.21
CA LEU A 134 -10.18 7.57 -21.66
C LEU A 134 -9.19 8.28 -22.59
N SER A 135 -7.88 8.16 -22.36
CA SER A 135 -6.86 8.75 -23.23
C SER A 135 -6.90 8.17 -24.65
N VAL A 136 -7.16 6.86 -24.76
CA VAL A 136 -7.29 6.12 -26.03
C VAL A 136 -8.58 6.49 -26.75
N LEU A 137 -9.69 6.55 -26.00
CA LEU A 137 -10.99 6.93 -26.56
C LEU A 137 -11.00 8.37 -27.10
N GLU A 138 -10.23 9.26 -26.47
CA GLU A 138 -10.03 10.65 -26.90
C GLU A 138 -8.93 10.82 -27.97
N GLN A 139 -8.34 9.72 -28.47
CA GLN A 139 -7.27 9.71 -29.49
C GLN A 139 -6.04 10.55 -29.11
N THR A 140 -5.73 10.62 -27.82
CA THR A 140 -4.52 11.31 -27.36
C THR A 140 -3.27 10.46 -27.62
N GLN A 141 -2.11 11.08 -27.78
CA GLN A 141 -0.86 10.39 -28.14
C GLN A 141 -0.31 9.46 -27.04
N ASN A 142 -0.93 9.42 -25.86
CA ASN A 142 -0.52 8.63 -24.70
C ASN A 142 -1.37 7.34 -24.59
N SER A 143 -1.45 6.54 -25.66
CA SER A 143 -2.14 5.24 -25.60
C SER A 143 -1.29 4.23 -24.81
N TYR A 144 -1.88 3.72 -23.72
CA TYR A 144 -1.32 2.68 -22.83
C TYR A 144 -2.10 1.34 -23.00
N ASP A 145 -2.56 1.04 -24.22
CA ASP A 145 -3.56 -0.02 -24.51
C ASP A 145 -3.26 -1.42 -23.92
N ALA A 146 -1.99 -1.76 -23.66
CA ALA A 146 -1.61 -3.06 -23.09
C ALA A 146 -1.74 -3.14 -21.56
N GLU A 147 -1.66 -2.02 -20.85
CA GLU A 147 -1.68 -2.00 -19.38
C GLU A 147 -3.11 -1.97 -18.84
N PHE A 148 -4.07 -1.43 -19.60
CA PHE A 148 -5.48 -1.32 -19.20
C PHE A 148 -6.09 -2.63 -18.68
N VAL A 149 -5.97 -3.72 -19.42
CA VAL A 149 -6.58 -5.01 -19.02
C VAL A 149 -5.89 -5.56 -17.78
N SER A 150 -4.58 -5.38 -17.67
CA SER A 150 -3.80 -5.81 -16.49
C SER A 150 -4.24 -5.06 -15.25
N ASP A 151 -4.40 -3.74 -15.35
CA ASP A 151 -4.78 -2.88 -14.22
C ASP A 151 -6.22 -3.14 -13.78
N VAL A 152 -7.15 -3.33 -14.73
CA VAL A 152 -8.53 -3.74 -14.41
C VAL A 152 -8.55 -5.09 -13.68
N ASP A 153 -7.77 -6.07 -14.16
CA ASP A 153 -7.67 -7.38 -13.53
C ASP A 153 -7.00 -7.31 -12.15
N GLN A 154 -6.03 -6.42 -11.97
CA GLN A 154 -5.38 -6.20 -10.67
C GLN A 154 -6.34 -5.54 -9.69
N ALA A 155 -7.00 -4.46 -10.09
CA ALA A 155 -8.01 -3.78 -9.29
C ALA A 155 -9.12 -4.73 -8.83
N ASP A 156 -9.61 -5.59 -9.73
CA ASP A 156 -10.60 -6.61 -9.42
C ASP A 156 -10.12 -7.62 -8.36
N ARG A 157 -8.87 -8.09 -8.46
CA ARG A 157 -8.29 -9.01 -7.47
C ARG A 157 -8.18 -8.36 -6.09
N GLN A 158 -7.67 -7.12 -6.02
CA GLN A 158 -7.51 -6.39 -4.76
C GLN A 158 -8.86 -6.09 -4.13
N LEU A 159 -9.86 -5.73 -4.93
CA LEU A 159 -11.21 -5.49 -4.45
C LEU A 159 -11.87 -6.77 -3.89
N LYS A 160 -11.64 -7.92 -4.54
CA LYS A 160 -12.10 -9.22 -4.04
C LYS A 160 -11.38 -9.62 -2.76
N ALA A 161 -10.08 -9.36 -2.64
CA ALA A 161 -9.32 -9.58 -1.41
C ALA A 161 -9.88 -8.73 -0.26
N ALA A 162 -10.09 -7.43 -0.51
CA ALA A 162 -10.72 -6.50 0.43
C ALA A 162 -12.10 -6.99 0.92
N VAL A 163 -12.97 -7.42 0.00
CA VAL A 163 -14.30 -7.97 0.37
C VAL A 163 -14.17 -9.26 1.18
N ALA A 164 -13.23 -10.14 0.83
CA ALA A 164 -12.99 -11.37 1.57
C ALA A 164 -12.55 -11.08 3.01
N ASP A 165 -11.64 -10.12 3.20
CA ASP A 165 -11.20 -9.72 4.54
C ASP A 165 -12.31 -9.04 5.32
N ALA A 166 -13.07 -8.13 4.70
CA ALA A 166 -14.24 -7.52 5.32
C ALA A 166 -15.25 -8.56 5.84
N ASN A 167 -15.49 -9.63 5.08
CA ASN A 167 -16.38 -10.72 5.50
C ASN A 167 -15.86 -11.47 6.74
N LYS A 168 -14.54 -11.72 6.84
CA LYS A 168 -13.93 -12.32 8.05
C LYS A 168 -14.15 -11.41 9.27
N TYR A 169 -13.95 -10.10 9.10
CA TYR A 169 -14.19 -9.10 10.15
C TYR A 169 -15.66 -9.05 10.59
N LEU A 170 -16.61 -9.12 9.65
CA LEU A 170 -18.04 -9.18 9.95
C LEU A 170 -18.41 -10.47 10.71
N ALA A 171 -17.84 -11.61 10.31
CA ALA A 171 -18.00 -12.89 10.99
C ALA A 171 -17.35 -12.88 12.40
N GLY A 172 -16.40 -11.98 12.64
CA GLY A 172 -15.70 -11.87 13.91
C GLY A 172 -14.46 -12.73 14.03
N GLU A 173 -13.94 -13.17 12.90
CA GLU A 173 -12.70 -13.92 12.77
C GLU A 173 -11.53 -12.92 12.81
N SER A 174 -10.42 -13.28 13.44
CA SER A 174 -9.20 -12.49 13.28
C SER A 174 -8.59 -12.77 11.91
N THR A 175 -8.23 -11.71 11.20
CA THR A 175 -7.46 -11.74 9.95
C THR A 175 -5.97 -11.93 10.22
N GLY A 176 -5.62 -12.79 11.18
CA GLY A 176 -4.24 -13.19 11.41
C GLY A 176 -3.72 -13.90 10.16
N SER A 177 -3.13 -13.14 9.24
CA SER A 177 -2.48 -13.71 8.08
C SER A 177 -1.38 -14.64 8.57
N ALA A 178 -1.49 -15.89 8.16
CA ALA A 178 -0.52 -16.93 8.38
C ALA A 178 0.81 -16.53 7.74
N GLY A 179 1.68 -15.90 8.54
CA GLY A 179 3.11 -15.87 8.29
C GLY A 179 3.70 -17.23 8.69
N GLN A 180 3.77 -18.15 7.73
CA GLN A 180 4.72 -19.26 7.74
C GLN A 180 5.40 -19.33 6.38
#